data_AF-A0A8S8YBB0-F1
#
_entry.id   AF-A0A8S8YBB0-F1
#
_cell.length_a   1.000
_cell.length_b   1.000
_cell.length_c   1.000
_cell.angle_alpha   90.00
_cell.angle_beta   90.00
_cell.angle_gamma   90.00
#
_symmetry.space_group_name_H-M   'P 1'
#
loop_
_entity.id
_entity.type
_entity.pdbx_description
1 polymer ?
#
loop_
_entity_poly.entity_id
_entity_poly.type
_entity_poly.pdbx_seq_one_letter_code
_entity_poly.pdbx_strand_id
1 'polypeptide(L)'
;MIKTPKAAAVVLVLLLLGAGGSYWFGQQLQPVTVDALRYGDRMGFVLVGGELTATEGFVEPVIEQLDIEDDICRLEVSFSGTGDVAVHQGTMLDIPSQGSDDRLLGTVSVRGAHGAEWLAVQQEATYDLDELVVKRHLRSIVPGSSECSSSSASASGTADLTLTSWTEIGDRVNLRSNANWEVDLEGVVRGSTTTYGVGGLLGSFEVFAPGIAMLTQPVELQSLVGTVPIEKGATGTGLGWDWSVIGAEDFAGKRMWRIVATQPDLNTYCLGSATLSMWVEADNPWASRQTVDVRLSSDNAGQQDCSTLSQQLGDAVLPDGEFRLTHTFERTSLSRGEDRLDLGTTYIGRPSPSELGAPDESLVTWTRNASHVPDGASAATTTLEEAVACLRAVGSSAPGCERALDDGGYIWRQWGFRR
;
A
#
# COMPACT_ATOMS: atom_id res chain seq x y z
N MET A 1 -45.77 60.01 -1.98
CA MET A 1 -44.43 60.65 -1.85
C MET A 1 -43.82 60.08 -0.58
N ILE A 2 -42.92 59.10 -0.65
CA ILE A 2 -41.45 59.19 -0.71
C ILE A 2 -41.01 57.96 -1.55
N LYS A 3 -40.46 58.01 -2.78
CA LYS A 3 -39.31 58.74 -3.36
C LYS A 3 -38.02 58.58 -2.56
N THR A 4 -37.44 57.37 -2.57
CA THR A 4 -36.03 57.19 -2.95
C THR A 4 -35.80 55.78 -3.54
N PRO A 5 -35.16 55.63 -4.72
CA PRO A 5 -34.76 54.31 -5.24
C PRO A 5 -33.75 53.58 -4.33
N LYS A 6 -33.11 54.33 -3.41
CA LYS A 6 -32.20 53.79 -2.39
C LYS A 6 -32.89 52.93 -1.34
N ALA A 7 -34.12 53.27 -0.91
CA ALA A 7 -34.84 52.48 0.10
C ALA A 7 -35.31 51.13 -0.44
N ALA A 8 -35.78 51.09 -1.70
CA ALA A 8 -36.15 49.85 -2.37
C ALA A 8 -34.94 48.94 -2.61
N ALA A 9 -33.78 49.50 -2.98
CA ALA A 9 -32.54 48.73 -3.15
C ALA A 9 -32.03 48.14 -1.83
N VAL A 10 -32.12 48.88 -0.71
CA VAL A 10 -31.74 48.37 0.62
C VAL A 10 -32.66 47.23 1.08
N VAL A 11 -33.97 47.34 0.85
CA VAL A 11 -34.92 46.25 1.15
C VAL A 11 -34.68 45.03 0.26
N LEU A 12 -34.36 45.22 -1.03
CA LEU A 12 -34.01 44.13 -1.94
C LEU A 12 -32.71 43.44 -1.52
N VAL A 13 -31.69 44.19 -1.11
CA VAL A 13 -30.43 43.65 -0.58
C VAL A 13 -30.65 42.93 0.75
N LEU A 14 -31.49 43.45 1.64
CA LEU A 14 -31.83 42.76 2.90
C LEU A 14 -32.68 41.50 2.66
N LEU A 15 -33.55 41.49 1.65
CA LEU A 15 -34.27 40.29 1.23
C LEU A 15 -33.36 39.27 0.53
N LEU A 16 -32.37 39.71 -0.25
CA LEU A 16 -31.37 38.83 -0.87
C LEU A 16 -30.33 38.33 0.15
N LEU A 17 -30.00 39.11 1.17
CA LEU A 17 -29.13 38.67 2.28
C LEU A 17 -29.90 37.79 3.28
N GLY A 18 -31.18 38.08 3.52
CA GLY A 18 -32.06 37.30 4.40
C GLY A 18 -32.56 36.00 3.78
N ALA A 19 -32.87 35.99 2.47
CA ALA A 19 -33.28 34.80 1.72
C ALA A 19 -32.11 34.07 1.04
N GLY A 20 -31.01 34.76 0.74
CA GLY A 20 -29.77 34.15 0.22
C GLY A 20 -28.81 33.69 1.31
N GLY A 21 -28.91 34.23 2.53
CA GLY A 21 -28.15 33.76 3.68
C GLY A 21 -28.52 32.33 4.07
N SER A 22 -29.81 31.98 4.11
CA SER A 22 -30.27 30.62 4.44
C SER A 22 -29.87 29.58 3.38
N TYR A 23 -29.72 29.98 2.11
CA TYR A 23 -29.22 29.08 1.06
C TYR A 23 -27.71 28.81 1.19
N TRP A 24 -26.95 29.78 1.69
CA TRP A 24 -25.52 29.64 1.94
C TRP A 24 -25.20 28.83 3.21
N PHE A 25 -26.09 28.88 4.21
CA PHE A 25 -25.97 28.13 5.46
C PHE A 25 -26.61 26.72 5.42
N GLY A 26 -27.23 26.31 4.31
CA GLY A 26 -28.10 25.14 4.23
C GLY A 26 -27.52 23.83 3.68
N GLN A 27 -26.23 23.75 3.33
CA GLN A 27 -25.64 22.56 2.69
C GLN A 27 -24.26 22.19 3.27
N GLN A 28 -24.01 22.46 4.55
CA GLN A 28 -22.87 21.84 5.22
C GLN A 28 -23.25 20.40 5.52
N LEU A 29 -22.54 19.44 4.91
CA LEU A 29 -22.59 18.06 5.39
C LEU A 29 -22.33 18.09 6.90
N GLN A 30 -23.11 17.33 7.66
CA GLN A 30 -22.83 17.20 9.07
C GLN A 30 -21.47 16.51 9.24
N PRO A 31 -20.71 16.82 10.31
CA PRO A 31 -19.55 16.03 10.67
C PRO A 31 -19.93 14.55 10.79
N VAL A 32 -19.10 13.68 10.23
CA VAL A 32 -19.36 12.24 10.17
C VAL A 32 -18.21 11.48 10.83
N THR A 33 -18.52 10.53 11.70
CA THR A 33 -17.55 9.52 12.13
C THR A 33 -17.62 8.33 11.19
N VAL A 34 -16.48 7.86 10.69
CA VAL A 34 -16.39 6.66 9.85
C VAL A 34 -16.90 5.44 10.59
N ASP A 35 -17.68 4.62 9.88
CA ASP A 35 -18.14 3.36 10.43
C ASP A 35 -17.00 2.35 10.45
N ALA A 36 -17.03 1.47 11.44
CA ALA A 36 -16.06 0.39 11.59
C ALA A 36 -16.43 -0.78 10.67
N LEU A 37 -15.41 -1.54 10.25
CA LEU A 37 -15.63 -2.81 9.59
C LEU A 37 -16.37 -3.80 10.49
N ARG A 38 -17.07 -4.72 9.84
CA ARG A 38 -17.85 -5.81 10.43
C ARG A 38 -17.57 -7.12 9.71
N TYR A 39 -17.70 -8.23 10.41
CA TYR A 39 -17.65 -9.55 9.79
C TYR A 39 -18.80 -9.69 8.80
N GLY A 40 -18.48 -10.03 7.55
CA GLY A 40 -19.46 -10.11 6.45
C GLY A 40 -19.66 -8.80 5.68
N ASP A 41 -18.96 -7.72 6.03
CA ASP A 41 -18.93 -6.52 5.17
C ASP A 41 -18.36 -6.91 3.79
N ARG A 42 -19.02 -6.44 2.73
CA ARG A 42 -18.56 -6.59 1.34
C ARG A 42 -18.88 -5.36 0.52
N MET A 43 -17.93 -4.90 -0.28
CA MET A 43 -18.12 -3.79 -1.22
C MET A 43 -17.57 -4.17 -2.58
N GLY A 44 -18.46 -4.19 -3.58
CA GLY A 44 -18.06 -4.28 -4.98
C GLY A 44 -17.63 -2.90 -5.50
N PHE A 45 -16.68 -2.90 -6.43
CA PHE A 45 -16.17 -1.70 -7.09
C PHE A 45 -15.86 -1.95 -8.56
N VAL A 46 -15.78 -0.86 -9.32
CA VAL A 46 -15.15 -0.82 -10.66
C VAL A 46 -13.81 -0.13 -10.55
N LEU A 47 -12.85 -0.61 -11.33
CA LEU A 47 -11.51 -0.07 -11.46
C LEU A 47 -11.39 0.54 -12.86
N VAL A 48 -11.16 1.85 -12.91
CA VAL A 48 -11.15 2.60 -14.17
C VAL A 48 -9.93 3.49 -14.31
N GLY A 49 -9.50 3.69 -15.57
CA GLY A 49 -8.37 4.56 -15.91
C GLY A 49 -7.06 4.09 -15.28
N GLY A 50 -6.88 2.77 -15.15
CA GLY A 50 -5.66 2.19 -14.62
C GLY A 50 -4.53 2.31 -15.62
N GLU A 51 -3.46 2.98 -15.22
CA GLU A 51 -2.24 3.16 -15.98
C GLU A 51 -1.06 2.96 -15.04
N LEU A 52 -0.14 2.07 -15.43
CA LEU A 52 1.14 1.85 -14.78
C LEU A 52 2.23 2.05 -15.82
N THR A 53 3.27 2.80 -15.46
CA THR A 53 4.46 2.95 -16.28
C THR A 53 5.68 2.68 -15.43
N ALA A 54 6.58 1.82 -15.90
CA ALA A 54 7.87 1.55 -15.27
C ALA A 54 8.96 1.68 -16.33
N THR A 55 10.08 2.31 -15.97
CA THR A 55 11.23 2.46 -16.87
C THR A 55 12.53 2.04 -16.18
N GLU A 56 13.50 1.63 -16.99
CA GLU A 56 14.86 1.27 -16.59
C GLU A 56 14.84 0.28 -15.41
N GLY A 57 15.47 0.59 -14.27
CA GLY A 57 15.63 -0.34 -13.16
C GLY A 57 14.32 -0.67 -12.43
N PHE A 58 13.22 0.06 -12.66
CA PHE A 58 11.90 -0.35 -12.19
C PHE A 58 11.30 -1.52 -12.98
N VAL A 59 11.84 -1.85 -14.16
CA VAL A 59 11.39 -2.96 -15.00
C VAL A 59 12.09 -4.27 -14.63
N GLU A 60 13.34 -4.18 -14.13
CA GLU A 60 14.18 -5.35 -13.82
C GLU A 60 13.50 -6.40 -12.93
N PRO A 61 12.82 -6.04 -11.81
CA PRO A 61 12.17 -7.05 -10.97
C PRO A 61 11.09 -7.86 -11.71
N VAL A 62 10.42 -7.24 -12.68
CA VAL A 62 9.39 -7.90 -13.50
C VAL A 62 10.02 -8.86 -14.50
N ILE A 63 11.13 -8.45 -15.13
CA ILE A 63 11.89 -9.28 -16.09
C ILE A 63 12.45 -10.51 -15.39
N GLU A 64 13.09 -10.32 -14.23
CA GLU A 64 13.69 -11.40 -13.44
C GLU A 64 12.64 -12.40 -12.96
N GLN A 65 11.50 -11.92 -12.45
CA GLN A 65 10.43 -12.77 -11.93
C GLN A 65 9.74 -13.61 -13.03
N LEU A 66 9.72 -13.11 -14.27
CA LEU A 66 9.08 -13.75 -15.41
C LEU A 66 10.06 -14.47 -16.35
N ASP A 67 11.36 -14.46 -16.03
CA ASP A 67 12.44 -15.08 -16.83
C ASP A 67 12.41 -14.64 -18.31
N ILE A 68 12.23 -13.33 -18.52
CA ILE A 68 12.13 -12.75 -19.87
C ILE A 68 13.54 -12.42 -20.39
N GLU A 69 13.92 -12.99 -21.55
CA GLU A 69 15.26 -12.77 -22.14
C GLU A 69 15.40 -11.43 -22.92
N ASP A 70 14.29 -10.72 -23.13
CA ASP A 70 14.26 -9.47 -23.89
C ASP A 70 14.76 -8.26 -23.05
N ASP A 71 15.58 -7.39 -23.64
CA ASP A 71 16.05 -6.12 -23.03
C ASP A 71 14.95 -5.05 -23.04
N ILE A 72 13.95 -5.26 -22.17
CA ILE A 72 12.81 -4.34 -21.97
C ILE A 72 13.26 -3.20 -21.06
N CYS A 73 13.28 -1.98 -21.59
CA CYS A 73 13.67 -0.78 -20.83
C CYS A 73 12.46 0.05 -20.38
N ARG A 74 11.26 -0.21 -20.92
CA ARG A 74 10.02 0.43 -20.47
C ARG A 74 8.81 -0.48 -20.64
N LEU A 75 7.98 -0.48 -19.60
CA LEU A 75 6.70 -1.16 -19.53
C LEU A 75 5.58 -0.12 -19.36
N GLU A 76 4.54 -0.20 -20.18
CA GLU A 76 3.30 0.54 -20.00
C GLU A 76 2.16 -0.48 -19.87
N VAL A 77 1.39 -0.41 -18.81
CA VAL A 77 0.27 -1.31 -18.55
C VAL A 77 -0.98 -0.47 -18.34
N SER A 78 -1.98 -0.66 -19.19
CA SER A 78 -3.30 -0.08 -18.99
C SER A 78 -4.26 -1.18 -18.55
N PHE A 79 -5.05 -0.91 -17.51
CA PHE A 79 -5.97 -1.89 -16.93
C PHE A 79 -7.31 -1.26 -16.51
N SER A 80 -8.39 -2.00 -16.71
CA SER A 80 -9.71 -1.71 -16.16
C SER A 80 -10.41 -3.02 -15.78
N GLY A 81 -11.41 -2.93 -14.91
CA GLY A 81 -12.13 -4.11 -14.47
C GLY A 81 -13.07 -3.91 -13.30
N THR A 82 -13.41 -5.02 -12.66
CA THR A 82 -14.26 -5.03 -11.46
C THR A 82 -13.57 -5.76 -10.32
N GLY A 83 -14.10 -5.59 -9.11
CA GLY A 83 -13.56 -6.29 -7.96
C GLY A 83 -14.46 -6.17 -6.75
N ASP A 84 -14.10 -6.90 -5.71
CA ASP A 84 -14.74 -6.87 -4.41
C ASP A 84 -13.70 -6.79 -3.30
N VAL A 85 -13.97 -5.97 -2.29
CA VAL A 85 -13.34 -6.10 -0.96
C VAL A 85 -14.34 -6.72 0.00
N ALA A 86 -13.90 -7.68 0.80
CA ALA A 86 -14.75 -8.39 1.75
C ALA A 86 -14.02 -8.70 3.06
N VAL A 87 -14.78 -8.70 4.15
CA VAL A 87 -14.37 -9.25 5.43
C VAL A 87 -15.08 -10.58 5.62
N HIS A 88 -14.32 -11.66 5.73
CA HIS A 88 -14.88 -12.99 5.89
C HIS A 88 -15.64 -13.11 7.22
N GLN A 89 -16.77 -13.82 7.22
CA GLN A 89 -17.51 -14.17 8.43
C GLN A 89 -17.32 -15.65 8.73
N GLY A 90 -16.26 -15.96 9.47
CA GLY A 90 -15.96 -17.32 9.90
C GLY A 90 -17.04 -17.91 10.81
N THR A 91 -17.12 -19.23 10.80
CA THR A 91 -18.06 -20.05 11.57
C THR A 91 -17.34 -20.86 12.64
N MET A 92 -18.07 -21.60 13.47
CA MET A 92 -17.45 -22.54 14.42
C MET A 92 -16.54 -23.59 13.75
N LEU A 93 -16.75 -23.89 12.47
CA LEU A 93 -15.89 -24.81 11.73
C LEU A 93 -14.51 -24.22 11.42
N ASP A 94 -14.42 -22.88 11.38
CA ASP A 94 -13.19 -22.15 11.07
C ASP A 94 -12.33 -21.89 12.31
N ILE A 95 -12.90 -22.12 13.51
CA ILE A 95 -12.23 -21.96 14.81
C ILE A 95 -12.41 -23.19 15.72
N PRO A 96 -12.10 -24.40 15.25
CA PRO A 96 -12.42 -25.63 15.97
C PRO A 96 -11.73 -25.75 17.34
N SER A 97 -10.62 -25.04 17.54
CA SER A 97 -9.86 -25.02 18.80
C SER A 97 -10.46 -24.13 19.88
N GLN A 98 -11.47 -23.30 19.55
CA GLN A 98 -12.05 -22.30 20.45
C GLN A 98 -13.33 -22.77 21.17
N GLY A 99 -13.80 -23.99 20.87
CA GLY A 99 -15.03 -24.52 21.46
C GLY A 99 -16.28 -23.78 20.99
N SER A 100 -17.15 -23.41 21.91
CA SER A 100 -18.45 -22.75 21.64
C SER A 100 -18.46 -21.28 22.11
N ASP A 101 -17.33 -20.56 22.00
CA ASP A 101 -17.28 -19.13 22.30
C ASP A 101 -17.90 -18.33 21.13
N ASP A 102 -19.19 -18.03 21.25
CA ASP A 102 -19.95 -17.27 20.24
C ASP A 102 -19.36 -15.87 19.98
N ARG A 103 -18.57 -15.33 20.92
CA ARG A 103 -17.89 -14.03 20.77
C ARG A 103 -16.72 -14.08 19.78
N LEU A 104 -16.31 -15.26 19.32
CA LEU A 104 -15.23 -15.41 18.33
C LEU A 104 -15.78 -15.76 16.94
N LEU A 105 -17.10 -15.85 16.79
CA LEU A 105 -17.74 -16.01 15.48
C LEU A 105 -17.37 -14.83 14.57
N GLY A 106 -17.14 -15.13 13.30
CA GLY A 106 -16.56 -14.19 12.34
C GLY A 106 -15.05 -14.35 12.14
N THR A 107 -14.31 -14.79 13.16
CA THR A 107 -12.85 -15.03 13.04
C THR A 107 -12.52 -16.34 12.33
N VAL A 108 -11.29 -16.45 11.85
CA VAL A 108 -10.75 -17.68 11.26
C VAL A 108 -9.47 -18.11 11.95
N SER A 109 -9.24 -19.41 12.00
CA SER A 109 -7.96 -19.97 12.40
C SER A 109 -6.95 -19.91 11.24
N VAL A 110 -5.76 -19.37 11.52
CA VAL A 110 -4.67 -19.25 10.54
C VAL A 110 -3.33 -19.61 11.16
N ARG A 111 -2.44 -20.23 10.38
CA ARG A 111 -1.06 -20.50 10.79
C ARG A 111 -0.15 -19.32 10.43
N GLY A 112 0.54 -18.79 11.42
CA GLY A 112 1.55 -17.74 11.24
C GLY A 112 2.90 -18.28 10.73
N ALA A 113 3.91 -17.40 10.64
CA ALA A 113 5.24 -17.73 10.09
C ALA A 113 5.92 -18.92 10.77
N HIS A 114 5.71 -19.07 12.08
CA HIS A 114 6.32 -20.11 12.91
C HIS A 114 5.43 -21.36 13.03
N GLY A 115 4.39 -21.49 12.22
CA GLY A 115 3.50 -22.65 12.19
C GLY A 115 2.47 -22.72 13.32
N ALA A 116 2.58 -21.86 14.33
CA ALA A 116 1.59 -21.71 15.38
C ALA A 116 0.24 -21.20 14.83
N GLU A 117 -0.84 -21.66 15.45
CA GLU A 117 -2.21 -21.33 15.11
C GLU A 117 -2.67 -20.05 15.84
N TRP A 118 -3.30 -19.14 15.12
CA TRP A 118 -3.79 -17.85 15.61
C TRP A 118 -5.22 -17.62 15.15
N LEU A 119 -5.95 -16.79 15.88
CA LEU A 119 -7.23 -16.27 15.40
C LEU A 119 -7.05 -14.92 14.72
N ALA A 120 -7.64 -14.78 13.54
CA ALA A 120 -7.49 -13.59 12.71
C ALA A 120 -8.81 -13.14 12.08
N VAL A 121 -8.88 -11.84 11.79
CA VAL A 121 -9.77 -11.30 10.77
C VAL A 121 -9.18 -11.62 9.41
N GLN A 122 -9.95 -12.28 8.55
CA GLN A 122 -9.60 -12.48 7.15
C GLN A 122 -10.25 -11.41 6.29
N GLN A 123 -9.43 -10.69 5.54
CA GLN A 123 -9.88 -9.75 4.51
C GLN A 123 -9.45 -10.26 3.15
N GLU A 124 -10.30 -10.05 2.15
CA GLU A 124 -10.06 -10.46 0.78
C GLU A 124 -10.36 -9.29 -0.16
N ALA A 125 -9.46 -9.05 -1.12
CA ALA A 125 -9.67 -8.15 -2.24
C ALA A 125 -9.50 -8.94 -3.54
N THR A 126 -10.52 -8.93 -4.38
CA THR A 126 -10.52 -9.60 -5.68
C THR A 126 -10.57 -8.57 -6.81
N TYR A 127 -9.94 -8.90 -7.92
CA TYR A 127 -9.89 -8.08 -9.13
C TYR A 127 -10.06 -9.01 -10.32
N ASP A 128 -11.02 -8.68 -11.18
CA ASP A 128 -11.26 -9.27 -12.48
C ASP A 128 -11.00 -8.15 -13.50
N LEU A 129 -9.81 -8.20 -14.11
CA LEU A 129 -9.34 -7.23 -15.10
C LEU A 129 -9.68 -7.78 -16.49
N ASP A 130 -10.81 -7.34 -17.04
CA ASP A 130 -11.32 -7.74 -18.34
C ASP A 130 -10.70 -6.95 -19.50
N GLU A 131 -10.12 -5.78 -19.20
CA GLU A 131 -9.30 -5.01 -20.14
C GLU A 131 -7.89 -4.84 -19.58
N LEU A 132 -6.97 -5.72 -19.99
CA LEU A 132 -5.54 -5.57 -19.70
C LEU A 132 -4.76 -5.41 -21.01
N VAL A 133 -3.96 -4.35 -21.11
CA VAL A 133 -3.02 -4.15 -22.23
C VAL A 133 -1.64 -3.86 -21.69
N VAL A 134 -0.67 -4.65 -22.13
CA VAL A 134 0.75 -4.50 -21.79
C VAL A 134 1.51 -4.10 -23.04
N LYS A 135 2.21 -2.96 -22.97
CA LYS A 135 3.16 -2.52 -24.00
C LYS A 135 4.57 -2.61 -23.44
N ARG A 136 5.44 -3.29 -24.18
CA ARG A 136 6.87 -3.40 -23.88
C ARG A 136 7.67 -2.65 -24.92
N HIS A 137 8.61 -1.85 -24.44
CA HIS A 137 9.58 -1.13 -25.26
C HIS A 137 10.95 -1.73 -25.03
N LEU A 138 11.54 -2.22 -26.12
CA LEU A 138 12.92 -2.72 -26.10
C LEU A 138 13.90 -1.56 -26.19
N ARG A 139 15.11 -1.75 -25.65
CA ARG A 139 16.21 -0.80 -25.80
C ARG A 139 16.55 -0.63 -27.28
N SER A 140 16.93 0.59 -27.67
CA SER A 140 17.27 0.92 -29.05
C SER A 140 18.45 0.09 -29.56
N ILE A 141 18.31 -0.48 -30.76
CA ILE A 141 19.38 -1.20 -31.45
C ILE A 141 20.45 -0.27 -32.07
N VAL A 142 20.26 1.06 -31.95
CA VAL A 142 21.21 2.04 -32.48
C VAL A 142 22.49 2.02 -31.62
N PRO A 143 23.67 1.71 -32.19
CA PRO A 143 24.91 1.63 -31.42
C PRO A 143 25.20 2.92 -30.64
N GLY A 144 25.34 2.82 -29.32
CA GLY A 144 25.62 3.94 -28.42
C GLY A 144 24.39 4.71 -27.92
N SER A 145 23.17 4.29 -28.27
CA SER A 145 21.93 4.79 -27.68
C SER A 145 21.57 3.95 -26.45
N SER A 146 21.26 4.61 -25.33
CA SER A 146 20.63 3.99 -24.16
C SER A 146 19.11 4.17 -24.15
N GLU A 147 18.53 4.81 -25.17
CA GLU A 147 17.12 5.17 -25.18
C GLU A 147 16.22 3.96 -25.48
N CYS A 148 15.01 3.98 -24.92
CA CYS A 148 13.96 3.05 -25.31
C CYS A 148 13.48 3.30 -26.74
N SER A 149 13.24 2.22 -27.48
CA SER A 149 12.70 2.34 -28.83
C SER A 149 11.29 2.95 -28.81
N SER A 150 10.99 3.78 -29.81
CA SER A 150 9.65 4.40 -29.96
C SER A 150 8.57 3.40 -30.37
N SER A 151 8.97 2.25 -30.94
CA SER A 151 8.10 1.11 -31.18
C SER A 151 7.84 0.32 -29.90
N SER A 152 6.61 -0.15 -29.72
CA SER A 152 6.28 -1.17 -28.72
C SER A 152 5.76 -2.43 -29.36
N ALA A 153 6.01 -3.55 -28.69
CA ALA A 153 5.17 -4.73 -28.83
C ALA A 153 4.05 -4.62 -27.79
N SER A 154 2.82 -4.90 -28.19
CA SER A 154 1.64 -4.83 -27.32
C SER A 154 0.95 -6.19 -27.27
N ALA A 155 0.58 -6.63 -26.07
CA ALA A 155 -0.30 -7.77 -25.85
C ALA A 155 -1.52 -7.31 -25.05
N SER A 156 -2.67 -7.93 -25.30
CA SER A 156 -3.93 -7.61 -24.63
C SER A 156 -4.63 -8.88 -24.17
N GLY A 157 -5.28 -8.83 -23.03
CA GLY A 157 -6.06 -9.95 -22.52
C GLY A 157 -6.66 -9.63 -21.16
N THR A 158 -6.63 -10.59 -20.24
CA THR A 158 -7.30 -10.51 -18.95
C THR A 158 -6.37 -10.89 -17.79
N ALA A 159 -6.72 -10.46 -16.58
CA ALA A 159 -6.03 -10.91 -15.38
C ALA A 159 -6.96 -10.98 -14.18
N ASP A 160 -6.83 -12.05 -13.40
CA ASP A 160 -7.49 -12.22 -12.11
C ASP A 160 -6.46 -12.08 -11.00
N LEU A 161 -6.80 -11.31 -9.97
CA LEU A 161 -5.98 -11.14 -8.76
C LEU A 161 -6.85 -11.36 -7.52
N THR A 162 -6.36 -12.16 -6.58
CA THR A 162 -6.95 -12.31 -5.25
C THR A 162 -5.90 -12.06 -4.21
N LEU A 163 -6.10 -11.01 -3.42
CA LEU A 163 -5.28 -10.65 -2.27
C LEU A 163 -6.03 -11.06 -1.00
N THR A 164 -5.42 -11.88 -0.16
CA THR A 164 -5.99 -12.28 1.12
C THR A 164 -5.03 -11.93 2.24
N SER A 165 -5.52 -11.25 3.27
CA SER A 165 -4.74 -10.89 4.46
C SER A 165 -5.39 -11.45 5.72
N TRP A 166 -4.56 -11.81 6.68
CA TRP A 166 -5.00 -12.30 7.99
C TRP A 166 -4.38 -11.44 9.08
N THR A 167 -5.22 -10.65 9.75
CA THR A 167 -4.82 -9.76 10.85
C THR A 167 -5.25 -10.34 12.18
N GLU A 168 -4.30 -10.56 13.08
CA GLU A 168 -4.53 -11.18 14.39
C GLU A 168 -5.47 -10.35 15.26
N ILE A 169 -6.46 -10.99 15.91
CA ILE A 169 -7.50 -10.27 16.64
C ILE A 169 -7.03 -9.64 17.95
N GLY A 170 -5.92 -10.08 18.54
CA GLY A 170 -5.39 -9.55 19.80
C GLY A 170 -4.57 -8.27 19.61
N ASP A 171 -3.32 -8.43 19.17
CA ASP A 171 -2.34 -7.38 18.97
C ASP A 171 -2.49 -6.65 17.63
N ARG A 172 -3.43 -7.05 16.77
CA ARG A 172 -3.75 -6.40 15.48
C ARG A 172 -2.58 -6.39 14.50
N VAL A 173 -1.83 -7.48 14.49
CA VAL A 173 -0.65 -7.67 13.63
C VAL A 173 -1.04 -8.49 12.39
N ASN A 174 -0.57 -8.08 11.21
CA ASN A 174 -0.69 -8.93 10.02
C ASN A 174 0.16 -10.20 10.19
N LEU A 175 -0.50 -11.35 10.19
CA LEU A 175 0.15 -12.64 10.37
C LEU A 175 0.66 -13.20 9.05
N ARG A 176 -0.18 -13.08 8.02
CA ARG A 176 0.02 -13.64 6.70
C ARG A 176 -0.68 -12.76 5.68
N SER A 177 -0.08 -12.65 4.51
CA SER A 177 -0.75 -12.16 3.31
C SER A 177 -0.45 -13.10 2.15
N ASN A 178 -1.43 -13.29 1.28
CA ASN A 178 -1.33 -14.15 0.11
C ASN A 178 -1.88 -13.41 -1.10
N ALA A 179 -1.19 -13.51 -2.23
CA ALA A 179 -1.66 -13.01 -3.51
C ALA A 179 -1.64 -14.17 -4.51
N ASN A 180 -2.81 -14.52 -5.02
CA ASN A 180 -2.97 -15.44 -6.13
C ASN A 180 -3.30 -14.63 -7.36
N TRP A 181 -2.63 -14.93 -8.47
CA TRP A 181 -2.83 -14.21 -9.71
C TRP A 181 -2.84 -15.15 -10.90
N GLU A 182 -3.63 -14.78 -11.89
CA GLU A 182 -3.74 -15.41 -13.19
C GLU A 182 -3.72 -14.32 -14.25
N VAL A 183 -2.90 -14.46 -15.28
CA VAL A 183 -2.80 -13.51 -16.38
C VAL A 183 -2.88 -14.28 -17.69
N ASP A 184 -3.75 -13.86 -18.58
CA ASP A 184 -3.88 -14.40 -19.94
C ASP A 184 -3.70 -13.26 -20.95
N LEU A 185 -2.53 -13.16 -21.56
CA LEU A 185 -2.22 -12.19 -22.62
C LEU A 185 -2.00 -12.88 -23.96
N GLU A 186 -1.16 -13.91 -23.97
CA GLU A 186 -0.88 -14.77 -25.13
C GLU A 186 -0.83 -16.25 -24.69
N GLY A 187 -1.55 -16.58 -23.62
CA GLY A 187 -1.45 -17.82 -22.87
C GLY A 187 -1.55 -17.58 -21.37
N VAL A 188 -2.13 -18.55 -20.67
CA VAL A 188 -2.44 -18.42 -19.24
C VAL A 188 -1.22 -18.74 -18.37
N VAL A 189 -0.81 -17.76 -17.57
CA VAL A 189 0.21 -17.89 -16.53
C VAL A 189 -0.43 -17.69 -15.16
N ARG A 190 -0.06 -18.53 -14.19
CA ARG A 190 -0.59 -18.48 -12.82
C ARG A 190 0.55 -18.43 -11.81
N GLY A 191 0.35 -17.72 -10.72
CA GLY A 191 1.29 -17.69 -9.62
C GLY A 191 0.62 -17.43 -8.28
N SER A 192 1.38 -17.69 -7.22
CA SER A 192 0.99 -17.38 -5.85
C SER A 192 2.20 -16.89 -5.09
N THR A 193 2.05 -15.81 -4.34
CA THR A 193 3.05 -15.33 -3.39
C THR A 193 2.44 -15.27 -2.00
N THR A 194 3.21 -15.68 -0.99
CA THR A 194 2.79 -15.66 0.41
C THR A 194 3.88 -15.00 1.23
N THR A 195 3.48 -14.03 2.04
CA THR A 195 4.35 -13.32 2.96
C THR A 195 3.82 -13.44 4.38
N TYR A 196 4.72 -13.25 5.35
CA TYR A 196 4.40 -13.31 6.76
C TYR A 196 4.99 -12.10 7.50
N GLY A 197 4.24 -11.53 8.44
CA GLY A 197 4.70 -10.46 9.32
C GLY A 197 4.59 -9.04 8.75
N VAL A 198 5.42 -8.14 9.28
CA VAL A 198 5.42 -6.70 8.97
C VAL A 198 5.95 -6.51 7.54
N GLY A 199 5.18 -5.88 6.65
CA GLY A 199 5.55 -5.73 5.24
C GLY A 199 4.45 -6.16 4.26
N GLY A 200 3.50 -7.00 4.71
CA GLY A 200 2.45 -7.53 3.85
C GLY A 200 3.02 -8.15 2.57
N LEU A 201 2.29 -8.08 1.46
CA LEU A 201 2.74 -8.60 0.16
C LEU A 201 3.90 -7.81 -0.46
N LEU A 202 4.14 -6.59 0.02
CA LEU A 202 5.11 -5.65 -0.56
C LEU A 202 6.45 -5.67 0.21
N GLY A 203 6.56 -6.52 1.23
CA GLY A 203 7.79 -6.84 1.93
C GLY A 203 8.50 -5.60 2.49
N SER A 204 9.78 -5.44 2.15
CA SER A 204 10.60 -4.32 2.60
C SER A 204 10.16 -2.96 2.05
N PHE A 205 9.33 -2.90 0.99
CA PHE A 205 8.87 -1.62 0.46
C PHE A 205 7.91 -0.90 1.41
N GLU A 206 7.14 -1.64 2.23
CA GLU A 206 6.28 -1.06 3.27
C GLU A 206 7.08 -0.36 4.39
N VAL A 207 8.39 -0.63 4.51
CA VAL A 207 9.29 0.08 5.43
C VAL A 207 9.51 1.53 5.00
N PHE A 208 9.48 1.80 3.69
CA PHE A 208 9.73 3.12 3.10
C PHE A 208 8.43 3.85 2.72
N ALA A 209 7.36 3.09 2.46
CA ALA A 209 6.03 3.63 2.22
C ALA A 209 4.97 2.80 2.99
N PRO A 210 4.82 3.04 4.30
CA PRO A 210 3.79 2.39 5.10
C PRO A 210 2.39 2.59 4.51
N GLY A 211 1.53 1.59 4.63
CA GLY A 211 0.14 1.69 4.14
C GLY A 211 0.01 1.69 2.62
N ILE A 212 1.05 1.30 1.88
CA ILE A 212 1.01 1.27 0.42
C ILE A 212 -0.06 0.32 -0.17
N ALA A 213 -0.54 -0.66 0.61
CA ALA A 213 -1.71 -1.46 0.24
C ALA A 213 -2.95 -0.58 -0.05
N MET A 214 -3.03 0.63 0.52
CA MET A 214 -4.06 1.62 0.20
C MET A 214 -4.06 2.05 -1.27
N LEU A 215 -2.94 1.89 -1.97
CA LEU A 215 -2.86 2.16 -3.40
C LEU A 215 -3.53 1.08 -4.23
N THR A 216 -3.65 -0.15 -3.75
CA THR A 216 -4.11 -1.27 -4.57
C THR A 216 -5.54 -1.67 -4.27
N GLN A 217 -6.12 -1.21 -3.16
CA GLN A 217 -7.51 -1.51 -2.78
C GLN A 217 -8.22 -0.26 -2.22
N PRO A 218 -9.56 -0.23 -2.24
CA PRO A 218 -10.32 0.80 -1.54
C PRO A 218 -9.93 0.92 -0.06
N VAL A 219 -9.60 2.13 0.37
CA VAL A 219 -9.12 2.41 1.73
C VAL A 219 -10.21 2.14 2.77
N GLU A 220 -9.85 1.35 3.79
CA GLU A 220 -10.61 1.27 5.04
C GLU A 220 -10.44 2.59 5.80
N LEU A 221 -11.53 3.35 5.90
CA LEU A 221 -11.47 4.72 6.38
C LEU A 221 -11.08 4.79 7.86
N GLN A 222 -11.57 3.86 8.69
CA GLN A 222 -11.23 3.84 10.12
C GLN A 222 -9.74 3.62 10.35
N SER A 223 -9.08 2.81 9.53
CA SER A 223 -7.63 2.60 9.62
C SER A 223 -6.82 3.86 9.28
N LEU A 224 -7.35 4.72 8.40
CA LEU A 224 -6.70 6.00 8.04
C LEU A 224 -7.04 7.16 9.00
N VAL A 225 -8.33 7.42 9.25
CA VAL A 225 -8.77 8.61 10.00
C VAL A 225 -9.03 8.33 11.48
N GLY A 226 -8.98 7.05 11.90
CA GLY A 226 -9.29 6.63 13.26
C GLY A 226 -10.73 6.96 13.63
N THR A 227 -10.89 7.62 14.79
CA THR A 227 -12.20 8.07 15.30
C THR A 227 -12.40 9.58 15.13
N VAL A 228 -11.56 10.25 14.33
CA VAL A 228 -11.65 11.70 14.15
C VAL A 228 -12.90 12.03 13.33
N PRO A 229 -13.76 12.96 13.78
CA PRO A 229 -14.89 13.42 12.97
C PRO A 229 -14.41 14.03 11.66
N ILE A 230 -15.01 13.60 10.55
CA ILE A 230 -14.77 14.15 9.22
C ILE A 230 -15.59 15.42 9.08
N GLU A 231 -14.89 16.54 9.17
CA GLU A 231 -15.41 17.88 8.93
C GLU A 231 -14.36 18.73 8.21
N LYS A 232 -14.80 19.81 7.55
CA LYS A 232 -13.91 20.64 6.74
C LYS A 232 -12.72 21.14 7.57
N GLY A 233 -11.50 20.88 7.08
CA GLY A 233 -10.26 21.30 7.71
C GLY A 233 -9.75 20.36 8.80
N ALA A 234 -10.45 19.26 9.10
CA ALA A 234 -9.90 18.20 9.94
C ALA A 234 -8.68 17.57 9.25
N THR A 235 -7.66 17.28 10.04
CA THR A 235 -6.40 16.66 9.58
C THR A 235 -5.94 15.62 10.57
N GLY A 236 -5.07 14.73 10.14
CA GLY A 236 -4.44 13.75 11.00
C GLY A 236 -3.42 12.92 10.25
N THR A 237 -2.90 11.92 10.94
CA THR A 237 -1.98 10.93 10.37
C THR A 237 -2.52 9.53 10.67
N GLY A 238 -2.38 8.62 9.72
CA GLY A 238 -2.82 7.23 9.87
C GLY A 238 -2.19 6.34 8.82
N LEU A 239 -1.77 5.13 9.20
CA LEU A 239 -1.01 4.20 8.36
C LEU A 239 0.26 4.80 7.72
N GLY A 240 0.83 5.86 8.32
CA GLY A 240 1.97 6.60 7.76
C GLY A 240 1.59 7.65 6.70
N TRP A 241 0.31 7.92 6.49
CA TRP A 241 -0.18 8.94 5.55
C TRP A 241 -0.71 10.16 6.30
N ASP A 242 -0.37 11.34 5.78
CA ASP A 242 -0.94 12.61 6.22
C ASP A 242 -2.26 12.83 5.47
N TRP A 243 -3.36 13.03 6.19
CA TRP A 243 -4.67 13.24 5.57
C TRP A 243 -5.31 14.57 5.99
N SER A 244 -6.13 15.12 5.09
CA SER A 244 -6.87 16.35 5.31
C SER A 244 -8.25 16.32 4.64
N VAL A 245 -9.26 16.83 5.33
CA VAL A 245 -10.62 16.98 4.81
C VAL A 245 -10.73 18.33 4.10
N ILE A 246 -10.81 18.30 2.78
CA ILE A 246 -10.86 19.50 1.94
C ILE A 246 -12.23 20.20 2.05
N GLY A 247 -13.29 19.40 2.07
CA GLY A 247 -14.66 19.89 2.14
C GLY A 247 -15.67 18.92 1.57
N ALA A 248 -16.92 19.37 1.50
CA ALA A 248 -18.01 18.65 0.87
C ALA A 248 -18.01 18.91 -0.64
N GLU A 249 -18.07 17.86 -1.45
CA GLU A 249 -18.20 17.91 -2.90
C GLU A 249 -19.39 17.06 -3.37
N ASP A 250 -20.03 17.47 -4.46
CA ASP A 250 -21.09 16.68 -5.08
C ASP A 250 -20.47 15.68 -6.06
N PHE A 251 -20.65 14.40 -5.79
CA PHE A 251 -20.19 13.30 -6.64
C PHE A 251 -21.37 12.36 -6.96
N ALA A 252 -21.58 12.06 -8.24
CA ALA A 252 -22.68 11.23 -8.74
C ALA A 252 -24.08 11.63 -8.16
N GLY A 253 -24.32 12.93 -7.99
CA GLY A 253 -25.57 13.46 -7.45
C GLY A 253 -25.75 13.33 -5.93
N LYS A 254 -24.71 12.89 -5.20
CA LYS A 254 -24.66 12.84 -3.74
C LYS A 254 -23.57 13.74 -3.20
N ARG A 255 -23.84 14.39 -2.07
CA ARG A 255 -22.86 15.22 -1.38
C ARG A 255 -22.00 14.34 -0.49
N MET A 256 -20.69 14.32 -0.72
CA MET A 256 -19.72 13.49 0.00
C MET A 256 -18.60 14.35 0.57
N TRP A 257 -17.96 13.88 1.65
CA TRP A 257 -16.74 14.52 2.14
C TRP A 257 -15.56 14.10 1.27
N ARG A 258 -14.73 15.05 0.86
CA ARG A 258 -13.46 14.78 0.16
C ARG A 258 -12.30 14.83 1.14
N ILE A 259 -11.60 13.71 1.22
CA ILE A 259 -10.35 13.55 1.98
C ILE A 259 -9.21 13.42 0.98
N VAL A 260 -8.13 14.16 1.20
CA VAL A 260 -6.87 13.99 0.47
C VAL A 260 -5.83 13.47 1.44
N ALA A 261 -5.16 12.38 1.07
CA ALA A 261 -4.05 11.81 1.83
C ALA A 261 -2.77 11.77 0.99
N THR A 262 -1.63 12.06 1.60
CA THR A 262 -0.31 12.07 0.95
C THR A 262 0.70 11.29 1.78
N GLN A 263 1.68 10.67 1.13
CA GLN A 263 2.77 9.97 1.81
C GLN A 263 3.94 10.94 2.06
N PRO A 264 4.11 11.48 3.29
CA PRO A 264 5.12 12.49 3.60
C PRO A 264 6.56 12.00 3.42
N ASP A 265 6.82 10.70 3.61
CA ASP A 265 8.16 10.13 3.54
C ASP A 265 8.72 10.19 2.11
N LEU A 266 7.88 9.95 1.09
CA LEU A 266 8.31 10.04 -0.32
C LEU A 266 8.78 11.44 -0.69
N ASN A 267 8.16 12.47 -0.13
CA ASN A 267 8.59 13.86 -0.35
C ASN A 267 9.84 14.18 0.48
N THR A 268 9.89 13.74 1.75
CA THR A 268 11.02 14.00 2.67
C THR A 268 12.33 13.38 2.17
N TYR A 269 12.24 12.19 1.59
CA TYR A 269 13.38 11.45 1.04
C TYR A 269 13.57 11.66 -0.47
N CYS A 270 12.78 12.54 -1.10
CA CYS A 270 12.88 12.85 -2.52
C CYS A 270 12.77 11.60 -3.43
N LEU A 271 11.87 10.69 -3.03
CA LEU A 271 11.61 9.43 -3.73
C LEU A 271 10.44 9.56 -4.70
N GLY A 272 9.65 10.64 -4.59
CA GLY A 272 8.53 10.92 -5.47
C GLY A 272 7.35 11.53 -4.74
N SER A 273 6.15 11.13 -5.13
CA SER A 273 4.89 11.54 -4.50
C SER A 273 3.86 10.43 -4.60
N ALA A 274 3.05 10.25 -3.57
CA ALA A 274 1.86 9.41 -3.63
C ALA A 274 0.70 10.17 -2.99
N THR A 275 -0.41 10.27 -3.72
CA THR A 275 -1.61 11.00 -3.33
C THR A 275 -2.84 10.15 -3.53
N LEU A 276 -3.72 10.16 -2.53
CA LEU A 276 -5.05 9.57 -2.55
C LEU A 276 -6.07 10.69 -2.43
N SER A 277 -7.06 10.75 -3.33
CA SER A 277 -8.28 11.52 -3.09
C SER A 277 -9.45 10.57 -2.90
N MET A 278 -10.15 10.69 -1.78
CA MET A 278 -11.23 9.81 -1.37
C MET A 278 -12.51 10.60 -1.16
N TRP A 279 -13.63 10.07 -1.66
CA TRP A 279 -14.96 10.58 -1.40
C TRP A 279 -15.68 9.61 -0.47
N VAL A 280 -16.13 10.13 0.67
CA VAL A 280 -16.59 9.30 1.80
C VAL A 280 -18.01 9.65 2.21
N GLU A 281 -18.75 8.61 2.57
CA GLU A 281 -20.12 8.64 3.09
C GLU A 281 -20.13 8.05 4.51
N ALA A 282 -21.12 8.41 5.34
CA ALA A 282 -21.15 8.01 6.75
C ALA A 282 -21.27 6.51 6.99
N ASP A 283 -22.10 5.84 6.20
CA ASP A 283 -22.47 4.44 6.44
C ASP A 283 -21.59 3.45 5.66
N ASN A 284 -20.49 3.92 5.06
CA ASN A 284 -19.54 3.12 4.32
C ASN A 284 -18.18 3.08 5.04
N PRO A 285 -17.71 1.89 5.48
CA PRO A 285 -16.40 1.77 6.12
C PRO A 285 -15.23 1.94 5.12
N TRP A 286 -15.49 1.88 3.81
CA TRP A 286 -14.52 2.14 2.75
C TRP A 286 -14.78 3.45 2.01
N ALA A 287 -13.77 3.95 1.29
CA ALA A 287 -13.96 5.07 0.36
C ALA A 287 -14.97 4.71 -0.76
N SER A 288 -16.03 5.52 -0.94
CA SER A 288 -17.03 5.31 -2.01
C SER A 288 -16.46 5.59 -3.40
N ARG A 289 -15.48 6.48 -3.50
CA ARG A 289 -14.61 6.66 -4.65
C ARG A 289 -13.21 6.98 -4.15
N GLN A 290 -12.21 6.48 -4.86
CA GLN A 290 -10.81 6.73 -4.55
C GLN A 290 -10.02 6.89 -5.84
N THR A 291 -9.31 8.00 -5.99
CA THR A 291 -8.32 8.18 -7.06
C THR A 291 -6.92 8.01 -6.48
N VAL A 292 -6.11 7.23 -7.16
CA VAL A 292 -4.72 6.95 -6.83
C VAL A 292 -3.83 7.65 -7.83
N ASP A 293 -2.82 8.38 -7.35
CA ASP A 293 -1.77 8.99 -8.17
C ASP A 293 -0.42 8.83 -7.46
N VAL A 294 0.45 8.01 -8.04
CA VAL A 294 1.78 7.71 -7.53
C VAL A 294 2.81 7.94 -8.61
N ARG A 295 3.91 8.56 -8.20
CA ARG A 295 5.12 8.75 -8.97
C ARG A 295 6.29 8.43 -8.06
N LEU A 296 7.17 7.52 -8.46
CA LEU A 296 8.46 7.28 -7.83
C LEU A 296 9.55 7.52 -8.87
N SER A 297 10.58 8.26 -8.51
CA SER A 297 11.71 8.51 -9.40
C SER A 297 12.89 9.03 -8.60
N SER A 298 14.09 8.61 -8.97
CA SER A 298 15.35 9.20 -8.50
C SER A 298 15.58 10.60 -9.13
N ASP A 299 14.91 10.90 -10.25
CA ASP A 299 14.98 12.20 -10.89
C ASP A 299 14.12 13.23 -10.14
N ASN A 300 14.81 14.12 -9.42
CA ASN A 300 14.22 15.21 -8.63
C ASN A 300 13.61 16.35 -9.47
N ALA A 301 13.43 16.16 -10.78
CA ALA A 301 12.92 17.16 -11.70
C ALA A 301 11.47 17.54 -11.36
N GLY A 302 11.31 18.59 -10.55
CA GLY A 302 10.00 19.11 -10.11
C GLY A 302 9.75 19.04 -8.61
N GLN A 303 10.64 18.43 -7.81
CA GLN A 303 10.58 18.49 -6.35
C GLN A 303 11.27 19.75 -5.83
N GLN A 304 10.64 20.42 -4.86
CA GLN A 304 11.21 21.57 -4.15
C GLN A 304 11.92 21.06 -2.89
N ASP A 305 13.05 21.67 -2.53
CA ASP A 305 13.76 21.46 -1.26
C ASP A 305 14.41 20.09 -1.01
N CYS A 306 14.81 19.37 -2.06
CA CYS A 306 15.62 18.16 -1.91
C CYS A 306 17.06 18.49 -1.48
N SER A 307 17.41 18.11 -0.24
CA SER A 307 18.77 18.23 0.28
C SER A 307 19.72 17.24 -0.41
N THR A 308 21.01 17.56 -0.50
CA THR A 308 22.03 16.66 -1.09
C THR A 308 22.15 15.31 -0.36
N LEU A 309 21.87 15.26 0.94
CA LEU A 309 21.86 14.02 1.71
C LEU A 309 20.61 13.17 1.40
N SER A 310 19.45 13.80 1.25
CA SER A 310 18.22 13.12 0.84
C SER A 310 18.36 12.51 -0.56
N GLN A 311 19.02 13.22 -1.47
CA GLN A 311 19.31 12.73 -2.83
C GLN A 311 20.19 11.47 -2.82
N GLN A 312 21.27 11.47 -2.03
CA GLN A 312 22.15 10.30 -1.90
C GLN A 312 21.45 9.09 -1.27
N LEU A 313 20.49 9.31 -0.38
CA LEU A 313 19.65 8.24 0.16
C LEU A 313 18.65 7.74 -0.87
N GLY A 314 18.09 8.63 -1.70
CA GLY A 314 17.21 8.28 -2.81
C GLY A 314 17.89 7.40 -3.85
N ASP A 315 19.07 7.79 -4.30
CA ASP A 315 19.90 7.03 -5.26
C ASP A 315 20.35 5.65 -4.71
N ALA A 316 20.36 5.49 -3.38
CA ALA A 316 20.72 4.23 -2.72
C ALA A 316 19.51 3.28 -2.52
N VAL A 317 18.28 3.80 -2.59
CA VAL A 317 17.05 3.05 -2.28
C VAL A 317 16.22 2.78 -3.53
N LEU A 318 16.12 3.73 -4.45
CA LEU A 318 15.37 3.56 -5.69
C LEU A 318 16.31 3.16 -6.83
N PRO A 319 15.87 2.24 -7.70
CA PRO A 319 16.56 2.01 -8.95
C PRO A 319 16.43 3.24 -9.87
N ASP A 320 17.33 3.34 -10.84
CA ASP A 320 17.25 4.37 -11.88
C ASP A 320 15.93 4.24 -12.67
N GLY A 321 15.37 5.39 -13.06
CA GLY A 321 14.16 5.48 -13.87
C GLY A 321 12.96 6.07 -13.14
N GLU A 322 11.77 5.72 -13.62
CA GLU A 322 10.52 6.24 -13.12
C GLU A 322 9.46 5.13 -13.05
N PHE A 323 8.73 5.10 -11.94
CA PHE A 323 7.50 4.35 -11.76
C PHE A 323 6.33 5.32 -11.61
N ARG A 324 5.26 5.10 -12.36
CA ARG A 324 3.98 5.80 -12.20
C ARG A 324 2.83 4.82 -12.10
N LEU A 325 1.86 5.14 -11.25
CA LEU A 325 0.62 4.40 -11.11
C LEU A 325 -0.53 5.38 -10.91
N THR A 326 -1.53 5.33 -11.78
CA THR A 326 -2.78 6.08 -11.63
C THR A 326 -3.96 5.16 -11.87
N HIS A 327 -4.99 5.24 -11.04
CA HIS A 327 -6.27 4.56 -11.28
C HIS A 327 -7.36 5.12 -10.38
N THR A 328 -8.61 4.72 -10.61
CA THR A 328 -9.76 5.08 -9.77
C THR A 328 -10.58 3.86 -9.40
N PHE A 329 -10.86 3.70 -8.10
CA PHE A 329 -11.91 2.82 -7.60
C PHE A 329 -13.22 3.60 -7.48
N GLU A 330 -14.32 3.03 -7.98
CA GLU A 330 -15.67 3.54 -7.73
C GLU A 330 -16.57 2.42 -7.22
N ARG A 331 -17.24 2.65 -6.09
CA ARG A 331 -18.14 1.68 -5.48
C ARG A 331 -19.34 1.38 -6.38
N THR A 332 -19.66 0.09 -6.52
CA THR A 332 -20.86 -0.38 -7.22
C THR A 332 -21.91 -0.98 -6.28
N SER A 333 -21.48 -1.63 -5.20
CA SER A 333 -22.37 -2.24 -4.22
C SER A 333 -21.83 -2.07 -2.80
N LEU A 334 -22.68 -2.27 -1.78
CA LEU A 334 -22.26 -2.34 -0.39
C LEU A 334 -23.23 -3.25 0.35
N SER A 335 -22.70 -4.29 0.97
CA SER A 335 -23.38 -5.16 1.93
C SER A 335 -22.70 -4.99 3.28
N ARG A 336 -23.49 -4.81 4.33
CA ARG A 336 -22.99 -4.65 5.69
C ARG A 336 -23.13 -5.95 6.47
N GLY A 337 -22.09 -6.29 7.20
CA GLY A 337 -22.08 -7.35 8.19
C GLY A 337 -22.88 -6.99 9.44
N GLU A 338 -23.15 -8.02 10.25
CA GLU A 338 -23.90 -7.86 11.51
C GLU A 338 -22.99 -7.48 12.67
N ASP A 339 -21.90 -8.23 12.86
CA ASP A 339 -21.03 -8.14 14.03
C ASP A 339 -19.76 -7.32 13.78
N ARG A 340 -19.37 -6.50 14.76
CA ARG A 340 -18.12 -5.73 14.70
C ARG A 340 -16.91 -6.63 14.81
N LEU A 341 -15.78 -6.19 14.25
CA LEU A 341 -14.52 -6.93 14.41
C LEU A 341 -14.08 -6.98 15.88
N ASP A 342 -13.67 -8.16 16.34
CA ASP A 342 -13.19 -8.40 17.71
C ASP A 342 -11.73 -7.97 17.94
N LEU A 343 -11.32 -6.86 17.33
CA LEU A 343 -9.94 -6.37 17.41
C LEU A 343 -9.59 -5.88 18.82
N GLY A 344 -8.45 -6.33 19.34
CA GLY A 344 -8.03 -6.09 20.72
C GLY A 344 -8.50 -7.16 21.72
N THR A 345 -9.04 -8.30 21.26
CA THR A 345 -9.63 -9.30 22.16
C THR A 345 -8.72 -10.51 22.38
N THR A 346 -8.76 -11.06 23.60
CA THR A 346 -8.05 -12.28 23.95
C THR A 346 -8.85 -13.53 23.61
N TYR A 347 -8.15 -14.64 23.42
CA TYR A 347 -8.73 -15.95 23.12
C TYR A 347 -7.85 -17.07 23.69
N ILE A 348 -8.41 -18.27 23.80
CA ILE A 348 -7.73 -19.42 24.39
C ILE A 348 -6.74 -20.01 23.37
N GLY A 349 -5.56 -20.39 23.85
CA GLY A 349 -4.54 -20.99 22.99
C GLY A 349 -3.80 -19.99 22.11
N ARG A 350 -3.95 -18.68 22.36
CA ARG A 350 -3.12 -17.64 21.76
C ARG A 350 -1.63 -17.95 22.03
N PRO A 351 -0.81 -18.16 20.99
CA PRO A 351 0.60 -18.49 21.16
C PRO A 351 1.34 -17.41 21.95
N SER A 352 2.13 -17.83 22.94
CA SER A 352 3.02 -16.92 23.67
C SER A 352 4.31 -16.66 22.89
N PRO A 353 4.95 -15.49 23.06
CA PRO A 353 6.26 -15.21 22.45
C PRO A 353 7.36 -16.22 22.78
N SER A 354 7.24 -16.96 23.89
CA SER A 354 8.13 -18.05 24.30
C SER A 354 7.88 -19.36 23.55
N GLU A 355 6.66 -19.61 23.09
CA GLU A 355 6.29 -20.81 22.31
C GLU A 355 6.59 -20.67 20.81
N LEU A 356 6.79 -19.43 20.35
CA LEU A 356 7.14 -19.10 18.96
C LEU A 356 8.65 -19.17 18.67
N GLY A 357 9.46 -19.43 19.70
CA GLY A 357 10.91 -19.59 19.54
C GLY A 357 11.26 -20.86 18.79
N ALA A 358 12.35 -20.83 18.03
CA ALA A 358 12.94 -22.05 17.51
C ALA A 358 13.36 -22.93 18.71
N PRO A 359 13.20 -24.27 18.66
CA PRO A 359 13.53 -25.14 19.79
C PRO A 359 14.99 -24.97 20.20
N ASP A 360 15.30 -25.15 21.49
CA ASP A 360 16.65 -24.89 22.04
C ASP A 360 17.76 -25.60 21.26
N GLU A 361 17.50 -26.78 20.72
CA GLU A 361 18.43 -27.53 19.85
C GLU A 361 18.78 -26.85 18.52
N SER A 362 17.93 -25.94 18.05
CA SER A 362 18.11 -25.16 16.82
C SER A 362 18.68 -23.76 17.08
N LEU A 363 18.81 -23.37 18.35
CA LEU A 363 19.40 -22.10 18.75
C LEU A 363 20.92 -22.20 18.72
N VAL A 364 21.57 -21.31 17.96
CA VAL A 364 23.03 -21.19 17.96
C VAL A 364 23.44 -20.13 18.97
N THR A 365 24.28 -20.48 19.94
CA THR A 365 24.77 -19.54 20.95
C THR A 365 25.69 -18.50 20.31
N TRP A 366 25.24 -17.24 20.27
CA TRP A 366 26.08 -16.09 19.94
C TRP A 366 27.01 -15.81 21.11
N THR A 367 28.10 -16.57 21.24
CA THR A 367 29.07 -16.28 22.29
C THR A 367 29.79 -14.96 22.01
N ARG A 368 30.17 -14.22 23.05
CA ARG A 368 30.88 -12.92 22.98
C ARG A 368 32.14 -12.96 22.10
N ASN A 369 32.68 -14.14 21.82
CA ASN A 369 33.88 -14.37 21.01
C ASN A 369 33.59 -15.03 19.65
N ALA A 370 32.34 -15.32 19.31
CA ALA A 370 31.94 -15.82 17.99
C ALA A 370 31.57 -14.63 17.10
N SER A 371 32.45 -14.33 16.14
CA SER A 371 32.37 -13.14 15.29
C SER A 371 31.20 -13.15 14.31
N HIS A 372 30.49 -14.27 14.14
CA HIS A 372 29.43 -14.44 13.14
C HIS A 372 28.52 -15.64 13.48
N VAL A 373 27.30 -15.65 12.92
CA VAL A 373 26.49 -16.87 12.79
C VAL A 373 27.25 -17.80 11.84
N PRO A 374 27.51 -19.07 12.19
CA PRO A 374 28.01 -20.03 11.22
C PRO A 374 26.98 -20.14 10.10
N ASP A 375 27.34 -19.77 8.89
CA ASP A 375 26.56 -19.90 7.65
C ASP A 375 26.29 -21.39 7.26
N GLY A 376 26.64 -22.33 8.14
CA GLY A 376 26.56 -23.76 7.89
C GLY A 376 27.60 -24.25 6.87
N ALA A 377 28.46 -23.38 6.34
CA ALA A 377 29.53 -23.79 5.44
C ALA A 377 30.62 -24.49 6.25
N SER A 378 30.98 -25.70 5.85
CA SER A 378 32.03 -26.49 6.52
C SER A 378 33.43 -25.86 6.47
N ALA A 379 33.59 -24.76 5.73
CA ALA A 379 34.79 -23.94 5.67
C ALA A 379 34.46 -22.57 5.04
N ALA A 380 33.86 -21.64 5.78
CA ALA A 380 33.96 -20.23 5.41
C ALA A 380 35.37 -19.75 5.75
N THR A 381 36.31 -19.88 4.80
CA THR A 381 37.68 -19.35 4.95
C THR A 381 37.73 -17.83 4.80
N THR A 382 36.62 -17.23 4.32
CA THR A 382 36.55 -15.83 3.96
C THR A 382 36.34 -14.93 5.17
N THR A 383 37.37 -14.18 5.55
CA THR A 383 37.26 -13.19 6.63
C THR A 383 36.46 -11.96 6.18
N LEU A 384 36.02 -11.12 7.13
CA LEU A 384 35.40 -9.83 6.80
C LEU A 384 36.33 -8.99 5.91
N GLU A 385 37.65 -9.05 6.15
CA GLU A 385 38.66 -8.38 5.36
C GLU A 385 38.74 -8.93 3.94
N GLU A 386 38.58 -10.24 3.75
CA GLU A 386 38.51 -10.85 2.41
C GLU A 386 37.19 -10.53 1.70
N ALA A 387 36.07 -10.43 2.43
CA ALA A 387 34.79 -9.99 1.88
C ALA A 387 34.83 -8.51 1.46
N VAL A 388 35.46 -7.64 2.26
CA VAL A 388 35.69 -6.22 1.92
C VAL A 388 36.67 -6.09 0.75
N ALA A 389 37.70 -6.94 0.68
CA ALA A 389 38.62 -6.99 -0.46
C ALA A 389 37.92 -7.48 -1.74
N CYS A 390 37.00 -8.43 -1.63
CA CYS A 390 36.14 -8.85 -2.74
C CYS A 390 35.23 -7.69 -3.19
N LEU A 391 34.59 -6.98 -2.25
CA LEU A 391 33.79 -5.80 -2.54
C LEU A 391 34.57 -4.75 -3.33
N ARG A 392 35.84 -4.53 -2.97
CA ARG A 392 36.78 -3.63 -3.67
C ARG A 392 37.32 -4.19 -5.00
N ALA A 393 37.30 -5.51 -5.19
CA ALA A 393 37.66 -6.13 -6.45
C ALA A 393 36.52 -6.05 -7.49
N VAL A 394 35.28 -5.93 -7.01
CA VAL A 394 34.07 -5.77 -7.83
C VAL A 394 33.91 -4.31 -8.32
N GLY A 395 34.66 -3.36 -7.76
CA GLY A 395 35.09 -2.11 -8.40
C GLY A 395 34.02 -1.33 -9.14
N SER A 396 34.00 -1.51 -10.47
CA SER A 396 33.09 -0.83 -11.41
C SER A 396 31.60 -1.16 -11.25
N SER A 397 31.27 -2.27 -10.57
CA SER A 397 29.90 -2.76 -10.41
C SER A 397 29.22 -2.23 -9.13
N ALA A 398 29.98 -1.63 -8.22
CA ALA A 398 29.47 -1.09 -6.95
C ALA A 398 30.23 0.18 -6.49
N PRO A 399 30.31 1.24 -7.32
CA PRO A 399 31.14 2.42 -7.05
C PRO A 399 30.71 3.21 -5.80
N GLY A 400 29.45 3.09 -5.38
CA GLY A 400 28.94 3.69 -4.14
C GLY A 400 29.51 3.04 -2.88
N CYS A 401 29.68 1.73 -2.86
CA CYS A 401 30.25 1.00 -1.73
C CYS A 401 31.73 1.30 -1.53
N GLU A 402 32.51 1.40 -2.61
CA GLU A 402 33.93 1.76 -2.53
C GLU A 402 34.14 3.17 -1.99
N ARG A 403 33.39 4.14 -2.53
CA ARG A 403 33.48 5.54 -2.10
C ARG A 403 33.04 5.71 -0.64
N ALA A 404 32.01 4.99 -0.20
CA ALA A 404 31.59 4.98 1.19
C ALA A 404 32.68 4.43 2.13
N LEU A 405 33.42 3.38 1.74
CA LEU A 405 34.52 2.84 2.55
C LEU A 405 35.75 3.77 2.57
N ASP A 406 36.03 4.47 1.48
CA ASP A 406 37.19 5.38 1.37
C ASP A 406 36.97 6.71 2.12
N ASP A 407 35.71 7.17 2.21
CA ASP A 407 35.32 8.39 2.94
C ASP A 407 35.05 8.15 4.45
N GLY A 408 35.48 6.99 4.98
CA GLY A 408 35.39 6.65 6.40
C GLY A 408 34.04 6.06 6.84
N GLY A 409 33.25 5.56 5.89
CA GLY A 409 32.03 4.80 6.15
C GLY A 409 32.32 3.52 6.93
N TYR A 410 31.35 3.11 7.73
CA TYR A 410 31.44 1.95 8.61
C TYR A 410 30.39 0.92 8.21
N ILE A 411 30.79 -0.36 8.23
CA ILE A 411 29.86 -1.47 8.10
C ILE A 411 29.22 -1.68 9.48
N TRP A 412 27.93 -1.36 9.64
CA TRP A 412 27.23 -1.62 10.90
C TRP A 412 26.68 -3.05 10.94
N ARG A 413 26.83 -3.69 12.09
CA ARG A 413 26.11 -4.92 12.43
C ARG A 413 24.85 -4.51 13.18
N GLN A 414 23.67 -4.74 12.60
CA GLN A 414 22.42 -4.47 13.31
C GLN A 414 22.17 -5.57 14.35
N TRP A 415 21.90 -5.17 15.59
CA TRP A 415 21.51 -6.06 16.69
C TRP A 415 20.01 -5.92 16.93
N GLY A 416 19.26 -7.00 16.76
CA GLY A 416 17.92 -7.14 17.33
C GLY A 416 18.02 -7.76 18.72
N PHE A 417 18.02 -6.94 19.78
CA PHE A 417 17.87 -7.44 21.14
C PHE A 417 16.39 -7.47 21.53
N ARG A 418 15.91 -8.64 21.99
CA ARG A 418 14.79 -8.73 22.93
C ARG A 418 15.33 -8.51 24.35
N ARG A 419 14.59 -7.75 25.17
CA ARG A 419 14.60 -7.94 26.63
C ARG A 419 13.63 -9.04 26.99
#